data_AF-A0A1B7U941-F1
#
_entry.id   AF-A0A1B7U941-F1
#
_cell.length_a   1.000
_cell.length_b   1.000
_cell.length_c   1.000
_cell.angle_alpha   90.00
_cell.angle_beta   90.00
_cell.angle_gamma   90.00
#
_symmetry.space_group_name_H-M   'P 1'
#
loop_
_entity.id
_entity.type
_entity.pdbx_description
1 polymer ?
#
loop_
_entity_poly.entity_id
_entity_poly.type
_entity_poly.pdbx_seq_one_letter_code
_entity_poly.pdbx_strand_id
1 'polypeptide(L)' 'MRSHAKPFDSRETGDMVSYGALFLANPDLPQRLANGDPFNVPGRGTFSGRGERGNTDYPRLAHSSSDEPQLERHR' A
#
# COMPACT_ATOMS: atom_id res chain seq x y z
N MET A 1 3.71 8.77 -36.88
CA MET A 1 3.43 7.72 -35.89
C MET A 1 2.06 7.97 -35.29
N ARG A 2 1.06 7.12 -35.55
CA ARG A 2 -0.27 7.23 -34.92
C ARG A 2 -0.28 6.32 -33.69
N SER A 3 -0.39 6.92 -32.52
CA SER A 3 -0.54 6.19 -31.25
C SER A 3 -1.82 5.35 -31.31
N HIS A 4 -1.67 4.03 -31.17
CA HIS A 4 -2.77 3.06 -31.10
C HIS A 4 -3.19 2.78 -29.64
N ALA A 5 -2.91 3.70 -28.71
CA ALA A 5 -3.35 3.54 -27.34
C ALA A 5 -4.89 3.58 -27.31
N LYS A 6 -5.51 2.43 -27.03
CA LYS A 6 -6.95 2.37 -26.79
C LYS A 6 -7.26 3.13 -25.50
N PRO A 7 -8.36 3.90 -25.47
CA PRO A 7 -8.79 4.59 -24.26
C PRO A 7 -9.05 3.58 -23.14
N PHE A 8 -8.67 3.94 -21.93
CA PHE A 8 -8.90 3.14 -20.72
C PHE A 8 -10.36 3.30 -20.28
N ASP A 9 -11.16 2.22 -20.36
CA ASP A 9 -12.50 2.16 -19.77
C ASP A 9 -12.42 1.46 -18.41
N SER A 10 -12.75 2.20 -17.35
CA SER A 10 -12.80 1.69 -15.97
C SER A 10 -13.88 0.62 -15.76
N ARG A 11 -14.84 0.47 -16.68
CA ARG A 11 -15.89 -0.56 -16.59
C ARG A 11 -15.47 -1.92 -17.14
N GLU A 12 -14.42 -1.97 -17.96
CA GLU A 12 -13.89 -3.21 -18.56
C GLU A 12 -12.68 -3.78 -17.81
N THR A 13 -12.16 -3.02 -16.83
CA THR A 13 -10.98 -3.39 -16.04
C THR A 13 -11.45 -3.68 -14.61
N GLY A 14 -11.22 -4.91 -14.13
CA GLY A 14 -11.85 -5.43 -12.92
C GLY A 14 -11.59 -4.61 -11.64
N ASP A 15 -12.33 -4.93 -10.59
CA ASP A 15 -12.50 -4.14 -9.36
C ASP A 15 -11.25 -4.01 -8.45
N MET A 16 -10.06 -4.36 -8.93
CA MET A 16 -8.85 -4.46 -8.13
C MET A 16 -7.70 -3.62 -8.67
N VAL A 17 -6.98 -2.99 -7.75
CA VAL A 17 -5.75 -2.23 -8.00
C VAL A 17 -4.61 -2.86 -7.22
N SER A 18 -3.46 -3.08 -7.87
CA SER A 18 -2.25 -3.61 -7.22
C SER A 18 -1.21 -2.51 -6.99
N TYR A 19 -0.59 -2.51 -5.81
CA TYR A 19 0.43 -1.55 -5.41
C TYR A 19 1.78 -2.25 -5.18
N GLY A 20 2.77 -1.99 -6.03
CA GLY A 20 4.11 -2.57 -5.91
C GLY A 20 5.03 -1.74 -5.01
N ALA A 21 5.71 -0.75 -5.60
CA ALA A 21 6.69 0.09 -4.90
C ALA A 21 6.13 0.81 -3.67
N LEU A 22 4.86 1.21 -3.72
CA LEU A 22 4.22 1.90 -2.61
C LEU A 22 4.02 0.98 -1.40
N PHE A 23 3.65 -0.29 -1.63
CA PHE A 23 3.45 -1.28 -0.57
C PHE A 23 4.79 -1.71 0.05
N LEU A 24 5.85 -1.78 -0.77
CA LEU A 24 7.20 -2.03 -0.26
C LEU A 24 7.65 -0.95 0.74
N ALA A 25 7.36 0.32 0.45
CA ALA A 25 7.75 1.43 1.31
C ALA A 25 6.82 1.66 2.51
N ASN A 26 5.59 1.12 2.45
CA ASN A 26 4.54 1.36 3.43
C ASN A 26 3.94 0.01 3.85
N PRO A 27 4.53 -0.68 4.85
CA PRO A 27 3.99 -1.95 5.31
C PRO A 27 2.58 -1.85 5.90
N ASP A 28 2.13 -0.63 6.24
CA ASP A 28 0.79 -0.25 6.69
C ASP A 28 -0.02 0.50 5.61
N LEU A 29 0.28 0.28 4.32
CA LEU A 29 -0.39 0.97 3.20
C LEU A 29 -1.92 0.88 3.23
N PRO A 30 -2.57 -0.26 3.56
CA PRO A 30 -4.03 -0.34 3.62
C PRO A 30 -4.64 0.70 4.58
N GLN A 31 -4.07 0.86 5.78
CA GLN A 31 -4.54 1.84 6.76
C GLN A 31 -4.34 3.26 6.24
N ARG A 32 -3.19 3.55 5.64
CA ARG A 32 -2.92 4.89 5.10
C ARG A 32 -3.87 5.27 3.97
N LEU A 33 -4.20 4.32 3.09
CA LEU A 33 -5.20 4.53 2.05
C LEU A 33 -6.60 4.78 2.63
N ALA A 34 -6.99 4.03 3.66
CA ALA A 34 -8.30 4.19 4.32
C ALA A 34 -8.44 5.55 5.02
N ASN A 35 -7.36 6.04 5.64
CA ASN A 35 -7.36 7.26 6.46
C ASN A 35 -6.94 8.52 5.68
N GLY A 36 -6.37 8.37 4.48
CA GLY A 36 -5.74 9.48 3.75
C GLY A 36 -4.43 9.96 4.37
N ASP A 37 -3.70 9.08 5.07
CA ASP A 37 -2.45 9.40 5.73
C ASP A 37 -1.28 9.59 4.74
N PRO A 38 -0.24 10.35 5.11
CA PRO A 38 0.94 10.54 4.26
C PRO A 38 1.68 9.21 4.02
N PHE A 39 2.25 9.05 2.82
CA PHE A 39 3.04 7.87 2.44
C PHE A 39 4.53 8.09 2.62
N ASN A 40 5.23 7.03 3.01
CA ASN A 40 6.68 6.92 2.86
C ASN A 40 7.04 6.92 1.37
N VAL A 41 8.12 7.63 1.02
CA VAL A 41 8.62 7.72 -0.37
C VAL A 41 9.39 6.44 -0.73
N PRO A 42 9.01 5.72 -1.80
CA PRO A 42 9.75 4.54 -2.24
C PRO A 42 11.15 4.88 -2.74
N GLY A 43 12.18 4.23 -2.18
CA GLY A 43 13.56 4.40 -2.62
C GLY A 43 13.92 3.46 -3.77
N ARG A 44 14.30 3.99 -4.95
CA ARG A 44 14.72 3.12 -6.10
C ARG A 44 15.89 2.21 -5.79
N GLY A 45 16.78 2.61 -4.87
CA GLY A 45 17.89 1.78 -4.40
C GLY A 45 17.48 0.58 -3.57
N THR A 46 16.22 0.48 -3.13
CA THR A 46 15.72 -0.60 -2.28
C THR A 46 15.01 -1.69 -3.08
N PHE A 47 14.75 -1.47 -4.38
CA PHE A 47 14.01 -2.40 -5.23
C PHE A 47 14.84 -3.59 -5.70
N SER A 48 16.17 -3.55 -5.53
CA SER A 48 17.09 -4.56 -6.06
C SER A 48 17.93 -5.18 -4.93
N GLY A 49 17.29 -6.04 -4.14
CA GLY A 49 17.80 -7.32 -3.58
C GLY A 49 19.22 -7.45 -3.00
N ARG A 50 19.98 -6.38 -2.77
CA ARG A 50 21.30 -6.44 -2.12
C ARG A 50 21.26 -5.73 -0.77
N GLY A 51 20.50 -6.29 0.16
CA GLY A 51 20.50 -5.92 1.58
C GLY A 51 19.13 -5.91 2.25
N GLU A 52 19.10 -6.02 3.58
CA GLU A 52 17.89 -5.90 4.42
C GLU A 52 17.34 -4.47 4.45
N ARG A 53 18.23 -3.48 4.25
CA ARG A 53 17.87 -2.06 4.21
C ARG A 53 16.94 -1.75 3.04
N GLY A 54 15.83 -1.10 3.37
CA GLY A 54 14.76 -0.74 2.44
C GLY A 54 13.84 -1.90 2.06
N ASN A 55 13.86 -3.01 2.80
CA ASN A 55 12.95 -4.15 2.61
C ASN A 55 12.09 -4.42 3.86
N THR A 56 12.64 -4.28 5.07
CA THR A 56 11.93 -4.60 6.33
C THR A 56 11.89 -3.45 7.34
N ASP A 57 12.61 -2.37 7.09
CA ASP A 57 12.93 -1.28 8.02
C ASP A 57 12.15 0.01 7.74
N TYR A 58 11.17 -0.01 6.84
CA TYR A 58 10.29 1.13 6.64
C TYR A 58 9.40 1.37 7.88
N PRO A 59 9.33 2.61 8.39
CA PRO A 59 8.54 2.92 9.57
C PRO A 59 7.04 2.82 9.27
N ARG A 60 6.31 2.18 10.19
CA ARG A 60 4.84 2.25 10.27
C ARG A 60 4.43 3.54 10.97
N LEU A 61 3.25 4.06 10.66
CA LEU A 61 2.64 5.06 11.52
C LEU A 61 2.24 4.40 12.85
N ALA A 62 2.48 5.11 13.95
CA ALA A 62 2.01 4.69 15.25
C ALA A 62 0.49 4.88 15.29
N HIS A 63 -0.25 3.84 14.93
CA HIS A 63 -1.69 3.80 15.09
C HIS A 63 -2.00 3.44 16.55
N SER A 64 -2.77 4.27 17.25
CA SER A 64 -3.35 3.87 18.53
C SER A 64 -4.23 2.66 18.28
N SER A 65 -3.92 1.53 18.90
CA SER A 65 -4.70 0.29 18.82
C SER A 65 -6.07 0.50 19.48
N SER A 66 -7.00 1.14 18.76
CA SER A 66 -8.41 1.23 19.14
C SER A 66 -9.27 0.16 18.48
N ASP A 67 -8.67 -0.69 17.63
CA ASP A 67 -9.33 -1.87 17.04
C ASP A 67 -9.06 -3.12 17.89
N GLU A 68 -9.42 -3.08 19.18
CA GLU A 68 -9.80 -4.32 19.85
C GLU A 68 -11.21 -4.66 19.35
N PRO A 69 -11.43 -5.74 18.59
CA PRO A 69 -12.78 -6.23 18.40
C PRO A 69 -13.30 -6.54 19.80
N GLN A 70 -14.28 -5.75 20.28
CA GLN A 70 -15.12 -6.14 21.39
C GLN A 70 -15.85 -7.40 20.92
N LEU A 71 -15.19 -8.54 21.09
CA LEU A 71 -15.81 -9.84 21.08
C LEU A 71 -16.77 -9.78 22.26
N GLU A 72 -17.99 -9.33 21.97
CA GLU A 72 -19.10 -9.37 22.89
C GLU A 72 -19.10 -10.78 23.48
N ARG A 73 -18.70 -10.83 24.76
CA ARG A 73 -18.97 -11.95 25.64
C ARG A 73 -20.48 -11.97 25.85
N HIS A 74 -21.20 -12.32 24.80
CA HIS A 74 -22.62 -12.60 24.86
C HIS A 74 -22.81 -14.11 24.84
N ARG A 75 -22.90 -14.59 26.08
CA ARG A 75 -23.39 -15.88 26.59
C ARG A 75 -22.38 -17.01 26.75
#